data_AF-A0A4S2UZV8-F1
#
_entry.id   AF-A0A4S2UZV8-F1
#
_cell.length_a   1.000
_cell.length_b   1.000
_cell.length_c   1.000
_cell.angle_alpha   90.00
_cell.angle_beta   90.00
_cell.angle_gamma   90.00
#
_symmetry.space_group_name_H-M   'P 1'
#
loop_
_entity.id
_entity.type
_entity.pdbx_description
1 polymer ?
#
loop_
_entity_poly.entity_id
_entity_poly.type
_entity_poly.pdbx_seq_one_letter_code
_entity_poly.pdbx_strand_id
1 'polypeptide(L)'
;MHAAPGLVHQIRLLTGDRGFAFEAVEYAFHRAWDHWPEVACDSDPVGWVRAQAYEYALSPWHQLRPAARRSDSAPDDPLLGALLALPASHRRITLLCDGLGLSIAQAAAETEASTPVAESRLHHARSALARQVPGLDAGSDAMTSTMTRLVADGASATLPSALSTRAGSERRTRLLTVAVCVLAVTLAVALVLAAVTG
;
A
#
# COMPACT_ATOMS: atom_id res chain seq x y z
N MET A 1 2.69 -1.34 15.82
CA MET A 1 3.06 -1.32 14.39
C MET A 1 2.66 -2.62 13.67
N HIS A 2 1.41 -3.08 13.81
CA HIS A 2 0.91 -4.31 13.14
C HIS A 2 0.21 -4.02 11.79
N ALA A 3 0.08 -2.74 11.39
CA ALA A 3 -0.66 -2.34 10.19
C ALA A 3 0.10 -2.55 8.88
N ALA A 4 1.43 -2.52 8.89
CA ALA A 4 2.24 -2.53 7.67
C ALA A 4 2.06 -3.80 6.80
N PRO A 5 2.02 -5.03 7.36
CA PRO A 5 1.81 -6.25 6.55
C PRO A 5 0.43 -6.29 5.90
N GLY A 6 -0.61 -5.86 6.63
CA GLY A 6 -1.97 -5.76 6.10
C GLY A 6 -2.06 -4.74 4.97
N LEU A 7 -1.38 -3.60 5.11
CA LEU A 7 -1.38 -2.56 4.10
C LEU A 7 -0.65 -3.00 2.82
N VAL A 8 0.52 -3.66 2.93
CA VAL A 8 1.21 -4.22 1.76
C VAL A 8 0.31 -5.23 1.03
N HIS A 9 -0.38 -6.10 1.77
CA HIS A 9 -1.33 -7.02 1.16
C HIS A 9 -2.48 -6.31 0.43
N GLN A 10 -3.06 -5.28 1.04
CA GLN A 10 -4.08 -4.45 0.40
C GLN A 10 -3.58 -3.82 -0.91
N ILE A 11 -2.37 -3.23 -0.93
CA ILE A 11 -1.81 -2.67 -2.17
C ILE A 11 -1.61 -3.76 -3.23
N ARG A 12 -1.17 -4.96 -2.83
CA ARG A 12 -1.06 -6.10 -3.74
C ARG A 12 -2.42 -6.49 -4.32
N LEU A 13 -3.50 -6.47 -3.54
CA LEU A 13 -4.85 -6.71 -4.07
C LEU A 13 -5.29 -5.64 -5.09
N LEU A 14 -4.84 -4.39 -4.89
CA LEU A 14 -5.17 -3.27 -5.79
C LEU A 14 -4.33 -3.23 -7.08
N THR A 15 -3.12 -3.80 -7.07
CA THR A 15 -2.12 -3.63 -8.15
C THR A 15 -1.70 -4.93 -8.81
N GLY A 16 -1.81 -6.07 -8.12
CA GLY A 16 -1.31 -7.37 -8.57
C GLY A 16 0.21 -7.54 -8.44
N ASP A 17 0.92 -6.54 -7.93
CA ASP A 17 2.39 -6.52 -7.85
C ASP A 17 2.86 -6.44 -6.38
N ARG A 18 3.59 -7.45 -5.94
CA ARG A 18 4.16 -7.49 -4.57
C ARG A 18 5.29 -6.49 -4.37
N GLY A 19 6.17 -6.33 -5.35
CA GLY A 19 7.31 -5.42 -5.23
C GLY A 19 6.85 -3.98 -5.14
N PHE A 20 5.92 -3.61 -6.01
CA PHE A 20 5.33 -2.27 -6.00
C PHE A 20 4.50 -1.99 -4.75
N ALA A 21 3.86 -3.01 -4.15
CA ALA A 21 3.17 -2.87 -2.88
C ALA A 21 4.06 -2.41 -1.72
N PHE A 22 5.29 -2.92 -1.64
CA PHE A 22 6.25 -2.45 -0.63
C PHE A 22 6.67 -0.98 -0.89
N GLU A 23 6.94 -0.61 -2.14
CA GLU A 23 7.32 0.75 -2.51
C GLU A 23 6.23 1.77 -2.13
N ALA A 24 4.97 1.46 -2.42
CA ALA A 24 3.84 2.33 -2.06
C ALA A 24 3.69 2.52 -0.55
N VAL A 25 3.89 1.46 0.23
CA VAL A 25 3.82 1.52 1.69
C VAL A 25 5.02 2.26 2.28
N GLU A 26 6.23 2.02 1.78
CA GLU A 26 7.41 2.81 2.17
C GLU A 26 7.19 4.29 1.88
N TYR A 27 6.69 4.65 0.70
CA TYR A 27 6.35 6.03 0.34
C TYR A 27 5.36 6.66 1.33
N ALA A 28 4.27 5.95 1.66
CA ALA A 28 3.26 6.46 2.58
C ALA A 28 3.79 6.68 4.00
N PHE A 29 4.68 5.81 4.48
CA PHE A 29 5.34 6.01 5.78
C PHE A 29 6.30 7.20 5.78
N HIS A 30 7.07 7.41 4.70
CA HIS A 30 7.90 8.62 4.58
C HIS A 30 7.03 9.88 4.59
N ARG A 31 5.92 9.89 3.83
CA ARG A 31 4.97 11.00 3.85
C ARG A 31 4.39 11.25 5.25
N ALA A 32 4.07 10.18 5.99
CA ALA A 32 3.56 10.29 7.34
C ALA A 32 4.60 10.87 8.31
N TRP A 33 5.88 10.54 8.12
CA TRP A 33 6.97 11.12 8.91
C TRP A 33 7.12 12.62 8.63
N ASP A 34 7.06 13.02 7.36
CA ASP A 34 7.15 14.42 6.95
C ASP A 34 5.97 15.27 7.50
N HIS A 35 4.80 14.66 7.66
CA HIS A 35 3.56 15.31 8.14
C HIS A 35 3.17 14.82 9.53
N TRP A 36 4.14 14.40 10.35
CA TRP A 36 3.88 13.76 11.63
C TRP A 36 2.93 14.54 12.57
N PRO A 37 2.99 15.89 12.68
CA PRO A 37 2.04 16.63 13.51
C PRO A 37 0.58 16.45 13.08
N GLU A 38 0.30 16.39 11.78
CA GLU A 38 -1.05 16.17 11.24
C GLU A 38 -1.51 14.75 11.53
N VAL A 39 -0.65 13.77 11.23
CA VAL A 39 -0.93 12.34 11.43
C VAL A 39 -1.16 12.00 12.91
N ALA A 40 -0.40 12.62 13.82
CA ALA A 40 -0.53 12.40 15.26
C ALA A 40 -1.82 12.99 15.85
N CYS A 41 -2.41 13.99 15.19
CA CYS A 41 -3.68 14.60 15.60
C CYS A 41 -4.90 14.03 14.86
N ASP A 42 -4.71 13.21 13.83
CA ASP A 42 -5.78 12.59 13.06
C ASP A 42 -6.54 11.55 13.90
N SER A 43 -7.86 11.49 13.71
CA SER A 43 -8.73 10.47 14.34
C SER A 43 -8.51 9.06 13.80
N ASP A 44 -8.00 8.92 12.56
CA ASP A 44 -7.61 7.66 11.92
C ASP A 44 -6.23 7.79 11.24
N PRO A 45 -5.12 7.72 12.01
CA PRO A 45 -3.76 7.75 11.45
C PRO A 45 -3.49 6.59 10.48
N VAL A 46 -4.15 5.45 10.66
CA VAL A 46 -4.01 4.29 9.75
C VAL A 46 -4.69 4.58 8.42
N GLY A 47 -5.87 5.22 8.45
CA GLY A 47 -6.57 5.70 7.28
C GLY A 47 -5.78 6.75 6.49
N TRP A 48 -5.11 7.67 7.19
CA TRP A 48 -4.22 8.63 6.54
C TRP A 48 -3.11 7.94 5.74
N VAL A 49 -2.39 6.99 6.36
CA VAL A 49 -1.31 6.23 5.70
C VAL A 49 -1.87 5.37 4.57
N ARG A 50 -3.04 4.74 4.76
CA ARG A 50 -3.72 3.95 3.74
C ARG A 50 -4.07 4.79 2.52
N ALA A 51 -4.64 5.98 2.72
CA ALA A 51 -5.00 6.89 1.65
C ALA A 51 -3.77 7.29 0.82
N GLN A 52 -2.66 7.64 1.47
CA GLN A 52 -1.40 7.97 0.78
C GLN A 52 -0.83 6.78 -0.01
N ALA A 53 -0.87 5.58 0.58
CA ALA A 53 -0.39 4.37 -0.11
C ALA A 53 -1.27 4.03 -1.32
N TYR A 54 -2.59 4.17 -1.20
CA TYR A 54 -3.54 3.88 -2.27
C TYR A 54 -3.41 4.89 -3.41
N GLU A 55 -3.23 6.16 -3.09
CA GLU A 55 -3.03 7.22 -4.08
C GLU A 55 -1.75 6.99 -4.89
N TYR A 56 -0.64 6.70 -4.20
CA TYR A 56 0.61 6.35 -4.85
C TYR A 56 0.47 5.09 -5.72
N ALA A 57 -0.15 4.03 -5.19
CA ALA A 57 -0.28 2.76 -5.88
C ALA A 57 -1.17 2.83 -7.13
N LEU A 58 -2.22 3.65 -7.12
CA LEU A 58 -3.19 3.71 -8.21
C LEU A 58 -2.92 4.84 -9.20
N SER A 59 -1.91 5.67 -8.95
CA SER A 59 -1.59 6.80 -9.82
C SER A 59 -1.21 6.33 -11.24
N PRO A 60 -1.76 6.94 -12.30
CA PRO A 60 -1.52 6.52 -13.70
C PRO A 60 -0.04 6.51 -14.09
N TRP A 61 0.77 7.39 -13.51
CA TRP A 61 2.18 7.57 -13.86
C TRP A 61 3.03 6.34 -13.47
N HIS A 62 2.63 5.60 -12.44
CA HIS A 62 3.35 4.38 -12.03
C HIS A 62 3.02 3.18 -12.92
N GLN A 63 1.84 3.17 -13.57
CA GLN A 63 1.44 2.15 -14.53
C GLN A 63 2.25 2.24 -15.84
N LEU A 64 2.88 3.38 -16.11
CA LEU A 64 3.76 3.60 -17.27
C LEU A 64 5.18 3.04 -17.06
N ARG A 65 5.53 2.59 -15.85
CA ARG A 65 6.87 2.06 -15.55
C ARG A 65 7.07 0.70 -16.22
N PRO A 66 8.17 0.47 -16.96
CA PRO A 66 8.45 -0.82 -17.61
C PRO A 66 8.49 -2.02 -16.65
N ALA A 67 8.83 -1.79 -15.38
CA ALA A 67 8.86 -2.81 -14.33
C ALA A 67 7.47 -3.19 -13.79
N ALA A 68 6.48 -2.28 -13.86
CA ALA A 68 5.11 -2.51 -13.41
C ALA A 68 4.33 -3.50 -14.30
N ARG A 69 4.91 -3.91 -15.44
CA ARG A 69 4.30 -4.82 -16.42
C ARG A 69 4.56 -6.31 -16.17
N ARG A 70 5.16 -6.68 -15.02
CA ARG A 70 5.41 -8.10 -14.69
C ARG A 70 4.69 -8.48 -13.40
N SER A 71 3.49 -9.02 -13.56
CA SER A 71 2.93 -9.91 -12.56
C SER A 71 3.63 -11.27 -12.68
N ASP A 72 4.15 -11.78 -11.56
CA ASP A 72 4.51 -13.20 -11.40
C ASP A 72 3.22 -14.01 -11.58
N SER A 73 3.06 -14.65 -12.74
CA SER A 73 1.91 -15.52 -13.12
C SER A 73 0.52 -14.84 -13.07
N ALA A 74 -0.43 -15.33 -13.88
CA ALA A 74 -1.82 -14.96 -13.69
C ALA A 74 -2.23 -15.29 -12.25
N PRO A 75 -3.04 -14.45 -11.56
CA PRO A 75 -3.50 -14.79 -10.22
C PRO A 75 -4.20 -16.15 -10.24
N ASP A 76 -3.72 -17.12 -9.47
CA ASP A 76 -4.37 -18.42 -9.31
C ASP A 76 -5.76 -18.28 -8.66
N ASP A 77 -6.01 -17.16 -7.98
CA ASP A 77 -7.28 -16.81 -7.38
C ASP A 77 -8.19 -16.06 -8.39
N PRO A 78 -9.32 -16.67 -8.82
CA PRO A 78 -10.24 -16.05 -9.78
C PRO A 78 -10.86 -14.75 -9.26
N LEU A 79 -11.02 -14.59 -7.94
CA LEU A 79 -11.53 -13.37 -7.35
C LEU A 79 -10.52 -12.23 -7.47
N LEU A 80 -9.23 -12.51 -7.20
CA LEU A 80 -8.18 -11.52 -7.41
C LEU A 80 -8.06 -11.12 -8.88
N GLY A 81 -8.16 -12.09 -9.80
CA GLY A 81 -8.20 -11.80 -11.23
C GLY A 81 -9.36 -10.88 -11.63
N ALA A 82 -10.56 -11.18 -11.16
CA ALA A 82 -11.76 -10.37 -11.41
C ALA A 82 -11.65 -8.97 -10.79
N LEU A 83 -11.12 -8.87 -9.56
CA LEU A 83 -10.86 -7.60 -8.90
C LEU A 83 -9.90 -6.75 -9.74
N LEU A 84 -8.76 -7.31 -10.16
CA LEU A 84 -7.76 -6.60 -10.97
C LEU A 84 -8.28 -6.19 -12.35
N ALA A 85 -9.29 -6.86 -12.89
CA ALA A 85 -9.94 -6.47 -14.15
C ALA A 85 -10.82 -5.22 -14.03
N LEU A 86 -11.21 -4.80 -12.82
CA LEU A 86 -11.98 -3.57 -12.62
C LEU A 86 -11.10 -2.32 -12.82
N PRO A 87 -11.71 -1.17 -13.19
CA PRO A 87 -11.03 0.12 -13.14
C PRO A 87 -10.49 0.43 -11.74
N ALA A 88 -9.34 1.10 -11.64
CA ALA A 88 -8.65 1.39 -10.38
C ALA A 88 -9.56 1.99 -9.28
N SER A 89 -10.43 2.95 -9.67
CA SER A 89 -11.38 3.58 -8.75
C SER A 89 -12.45 2.62 -8.21
N HIS A 90 -12.85 1.63 -9.01
CA HIS A 90 -13.81 0.60 -8.62
C HIS A 90 -13.15 -0.44 -7.71
N ARG A 91 -11.91 -0.83 -8.00
CA ARG A 91 -11.12 -1.69 -7.10
C ARG A 91 -10.94 -1.07 -5.72
N ARG A 92 -10.54 0.21 -5.69
CA ARG A 92 -10.34 0.97 -4.46
C ARG A 92 -11.62 0.99 -3.62
N ILE A 93 -12.75 1.38 -4.21
CA ILE A 93 -14.01 1.48 -3.45
C ILE A 93 -14.50 0.13 -2.95
N THR A 94 -14.39 -0.93 -3.75
CA THR A 94 -14.75 -2.29 -3.32
C THR A 94 -13.87 -2.76 -2.17
N LEU A 95 -12.56 -2.54 -2.25
CA LEU A 95 -11.67 -2.95 -1.16
C LEU A 95 -11.98 -2.18 0.15
N LEU A 96 -12.23 -0.87 0.07
CA LEU A 96 -12.58 -0.05 1.24
C LEU A 96 -13.90 -0.50 1.87
N CYS A 97 -14.97 -0.65 1.07
CA CYS A 97 -16.30 -0.96 1.59
C CYS A 97 -16.48 -2.44 1.93
N ASP A 98 -16.18 -3.34 0.98
CA ASP A 98 -16.44 -4.78 1.13
C ASP A 98 -15.28 -5.51 1.82
N GLY A 99 -14.04 -5.01 1.68
CA GLY A 99 -12.84 -5.64 2.25
C GLY A 99 -12.44 -5.10 3.63
N LEU A 100 -12.62 -3.81 3.87
CA LEU A 100 -12.23 -3.14 5.13
C LEU A 100 -13.41 -2.67 5.98
N GLY A 101 -14.64 -2.80 5.47
CA GLY A 101 -15.85 -2.45 6.21
C GLY A 101 -16.08 -0.95 6.39
N LEU A 102 -15.43 -0.10 5.58
CA LEU A 102 -15.71 1.34 5.62
C LEU A 102 -17.12 1.61 5.09
N SER A 103 -17.82 2.54 5.73
CA SER A 103 -19.05 3.08 5.17
C SER A 103 -18.77 3.80 3.84
N ILE A 104 -19.79 3.90 2.98
CA ILE A 104 -19.67 4.59 1.69
C ILE A 104 -19.25 6.06 1.91
N ALA A 105 -19.72 6.71 2.97
CA ALA A 105 -19.33 8.08 3.29
C ALA A 105 -17.84 8.21 3.65
N GLN A 106 -17.30 7.29 4.46
CA GLN A 106 -15.88 7.25 4.80
C GLN A 106 -15.02 6.95 3.56
N ALA A 107 -15.45 5.99 2.74
CA ALA A 107 -14.73 5.65 1.51
C ALA A 107 -14.80 6.77 0.46
N ALA A 108 -15.91 7.53 0.40
CA ALA A 108 -16.03 8.72 -0.42
C ALA A 108 -15.04 9.81 0.04
N ALA A 109 -14.97 10.07 1.35
CA ALA A 109 -14.00 11.01 1.92
C ALA A 109 -12.55 10.59 1.63
N GLU A 110 -12.20 9.31 1.82
CA GLU A 110 -10.85 8.79 1.56
C GLU A 110 -10.45 8.85 0.08
N THR A 111 -11.43 8.86 -0.84
CA THR A 111 -11.20 8.90 -2.29
C THR A 111 -11.44 10.29 -2.91
N GLU A 112 -11.67 11.31 -2.08
CA GLU A 112 -12.05 12.66 -2.50
C GLU A 112 -13.23 12.67 -3.51
N ALA A 113 -14.12 11.69 -3.38
CA ALA A 113 -15.31 11.55 -4.21
C ALA A 113 -16.56 12.00 -3.46
N SER A 114 -17.62 12.35 -4.20
CA SER A 114 -18.93 12.52 -3.58
C SER A 114 -19.55 11.15 -3.24
N THR A 115 -20.37 11.10 -2.19
CA THR A 115 -21.07 9.87 -1.76
C THR A 115 -21.85 9.20 -2.90
N PRO A 116 -22.61 9.92 -3.77
CA PRO A 116 -23.31 9.28 -4.88
C PRO A 116 -22.37 8.66 -5.93
N VAL A 117 -21.19 9.27 -6.15
CA VAL A 117 -20.18 8.72 -7.06
C VAL A 117 -19.56 7.46 -6.48
N ALA A 118 -19.25 7.45 -5.18
CA ALA A 118 -18.74 6.28 -4.49
C ALA A 118 -19.75 5.12 -4.52
N GLU A 119 -21.03 5.40 -4.25
CA GLU A 119 -22.12 4.44 -4.30
C GLU A 119 -22.30 3.83 -5.70
N SER A 120 -22.34 4.67 -6.74
CA SER A 120 -22.42 4.21 -8.13
C SER A 120 -21.23 3.31 -8.50
N ARG A 121 -20.00 3.71 -8.17
CA ARG A 121 -18.79 2.90 -8.43
C ARG A 121 -18.88 1.56 -7.71
N LEU A 122 -19.30 1.53 -6.45
CA LEU A 122 -19.44 0.29 -5.68
C LEU A 122 -20.50 -0.64 -6.29
N HIS A 123 -21.65 -0.09 -6.66
CA HIS A 123 -22.72 -0.85 -7.33
C HIS A 123 -22.23 -1.48 -8.64
N HIS A 124 -21.53 -0.71 -9.48
CA HIS A 124 -20.99 -1.22 -10.74
C HIS A 124 -19.88 -2.25 -10.52
N ALA A 125 -19.02 -2.06 -9.53
CA ALA A 125 -17.97 -2.99 -9.18
C ALA A 125 -18.53 -4.34 -8.73
N ARG A 126 -19.49 -4.33 -7.80
CA ARG A 126 -20.18 -5.55 -7.33
C ARG A 126 -20.88 -6.29 -8.47
N SER A 127 -21.58 -5.55 -9.33
CA SER A 127 -22.23 -6.10 -10.52
C SER A 127 -21.23 -6.76 -11.49
N ALA A 128 -20.05 -6.17 -11.66
CA ALA A 128 -19.01 -6.72 -12.52
C ALA A 128 -18.36 -7.97 -11.93
N LEU A 129 -18.06 -7.97 -10.63
CA LEU A 129 -17.50 -9.12 -9.92
C LEU A 129 -18.45 -10.33 -9.94
N ALA A 130 -19.74 -10.11 -9.69
CA ALA A 130 -20.75 -11.18 -9.73
C ALA A 130 -20.90 -11.83 -11.12
N ARG A 131 -20.57 -11.10 -12.20
CA ARG A 131 -20.55 -11.67 -13.56
C ARG A 131 -19.29 -12.49 -13.85
N GLN A 132 -18.18 -12.19 -13.19
CA GLN A 132 -16.88 -12.78 -13.49
C GLN A 132 -16.51 -13.93 -12.55
N VAL A 133 -17.04 -13.96 -11.33
CA VAL A 133 -16.71 -14.96 -10.32
C VAL A 133 -17.93 -15.86 -10.05
N PRO A 134 -17.92 -17.12 -10.54
CA PRO A 134 -19.01 -18.06 -10.31
C PRO A 134 -19.28 -18.28 -8.81
N GLY A 135 -20.55 -18.26 -8.41
CA GLY A 135 -20.96 -18.47 -7.01
C GLY A 135 -20.83 -17.24 -6.11
N LEU A 136 -20.30 -16.12 -6.63
CA LEU A 136 -20.29 -14.85 -5.94
C LEU A 136 -21.56 -14.08 -6.30
N ASP A 137 -22.50 -14.04 -5.37
CA ASP A 137 -23.73 -13.28 -5.59
C ASP A 137 -23.46 -11.75 -5.53
N ALA A 138 -24.32 -10.98 -6.21
CA ALA A 138 -24.27 -9.53 -6.13
C ALA A 138 -24.83 -8.99 -4.78
N GLY A 139 -25.22 -9.88 -3.87
CA GLY A 139 -25.69 -9.55 -2.53
C GLY A 139 -24.55 -8.94 -1.71
N SER A 140 -24.86 -7.86 -1.00
CA SER A 140 -23.85 -7.10 -0.24
C SER A 140 -23.12 -7.98 0.77
N ASP A 141 -23.82 -8.93 1.41
CA ASP A 141 -23.28 -9.69 2.54
C ASP A 141 -22.31 -10.79 2.12
N ALA A 142 -22.60 -11.53 1.04
CA ALA A 142 -21.68 -12.55 0.53
C ALA A 142 -20.45 -11.90 -0.11
N MET A 143 -20.63 -10.78 -0.83
CA MET A 143 -19.52 -9.96 -1.35
C MET A 143 -18.62 -9.49 -0.20
N THR A 144 -19.19 -8.87 0.83
CA THR A 144 -18.44 -8.36 1.99
C THR A 144 -17.69 -9.49 2.70
N SER A 145 -18.36 -10.61 2.97
CA SER A 145 -17.74 -11.76 3.64
C SER A 145 -16.59 -12.37 2.83
N THR A 146 -16.70 -12.36 1.50
CA THR A 146 -15.67 -12.89 0.61
C THR A 146 -14.48 -11.94 0.49
N MET A 147 -14.73 -10.65 0.31
CA MET A 147 -13.69 -9.62 0.25
C MET A 147 -12.95 -9.47 1.59
N THR A 148 -13.67 -9.53 2.71
CA THR A 148 -13.06 -9.49 4.06
C THR A 148 -12.12 -10.68 4.28
N ARG A 149 -12.52 -11.90 3.87
CA ARG A 149 -11.65 -13.07 3.92
C ARG A 149 -10.41 -12.90 3.04
N LEU A 150 -10.60 -12.42 1.80
CA LEU A 150 -9.50 -12.16 0.88
C LEU A 150 -8.44 -11.23 1.48
N VAL A 151 -8.88 -10.16 2.18
CA VAL A 151 -7.98 -9.22 2.87
C VAL A 151 -7.28 -9.87 4.07
N ALA A 152 -7.98 -10.68 4.86
CA ALA A 152 -7.44 -11.32 6.06
C ALA A 152 -6.38 -12.39 5.75
N ASP A 153 -6.61 -13.18 4.69
CA ASP A 153 -5.79 -14.35 4.37
C ASP A 153 -4.33 -13.98 4.05
N GLY A 154 -4.10 -12.91 3.29
CA GLY A 154 -2.72 -12.53 2.94
C GLY A 154 -2.10 -11.47 3.83
N ALA A 155 -2.86 -10.78 4.69
CA ALA A 155 -2.27 -9.97 5.77
C ALA A 155 -1.43 -10.85 6.72
N SER A 156 -1.92 -12.05 7.02
CA SER A 156 -1.24 -13.05 7.85
C SER A 156 0.03 -13.60 7.19
N ALA A 157 0.03 -13.74 5.86
CA ALA A 157 1.17 -14.26 5.09
C ALA A 157 2.29 -13.22 4.84
N THR A 158 1.98 -11.92 4.92
CA THR A 158 2.92 -10.84 4.59
C THR A 158 3.79 -10.45 5.80
N LEU A 159 3.50 -10.96 6.99
CA LEU A 159 4.40 -10.83 8.15
C LEU A 159 5.73 -11.49 7.80
N PRO A 160 6.83 -10.72 7.66
CA PRO A 160 8.14 -11.34 7.64
C PRO A 160 8.28 -12.02 9.00
N SER A 161 8.55 -13.34 9.02
CA SER A 161 8.87 -14.02 10.27
C SER A 161 9.95 -13.20 10.98
N ALA A 162 9.87 -13.05 12.31
CA ALA A 162 10.78 -12.21 13.11
C ALA A 162 12.29 -12.49 12.86
N LEU A 163 12.60 -13.60 12.19
CA LEU A 163 13.94 -13.99 11.75
C LEU A 163 14.42 -13.25 10.48
N SER A 164 13.52 -12.88 9.57
CA SER A 164 13.85 -12.22 8.28
C SER A 164 14.09 -10.71 8.42
N THR A 165 13.54 -10.05 9.43
CA THR A 165 13.75 -8.61 9.70
C THR A 165 15.12 -8.31 10.31
N ARG A 166 15.80 -9.29 10.90
CA ARG A 166 17.15 -9.13 11.44
C ARG A 166 18.20 -9.00 10.33
N ALA A 167 18.07 -9.75 9.23
CA ALA A 167 19.05 -9.76 8.15
C ALA A 167 18.98 -8.53 7.22
N GLY A 168 17.80 -7.90 7.08
CA GLY A 168 17.58 -6.74 6.20
C GLY A 168 17.91 -5.39 6.85
N SER A 169 17.62 -5.24 8.14
CA SER A 169 17.86 -3.98 8.89
C SER A 169 19.34 -3.69 9.11
N GLU A 170 20.19 -4.71 9.25
CA GLU A 170 21.64 -4.58 9.42
C GLU A 170 22.35 -3.95 8.21
N ARG A 171 21.81 -4.12 6.99
CA ARG A 171 22.44 -3.58 5.77
C ARG A 171 22.21 -2.09 5.59
N ARG A 172 20.97 -1.61 5.82
CA ARG A 172 20.63 -0.18 5.69
C ARG A 172 21.29 0.64 6.81
N THR A 173 21.36 0.13 8.04
CA THR A 173 22.07 0.81 9.14
C THR A 173 23.58 0.83 8.93
N ARG A 174 24.23 -0.29 8.52
CA ARG A 174 25.67 -0.31 8.22
C ARG A 174 26.08 0.70 7.15
N LEU A 175 25.30 0.81 6.07
CA LEU A 175 25.62 1.74 4.97
C LEU A 175 25.54 3.20 5.44
N LEU A 176 24.53 3.53 6.25
CA LEU A 176 24.40 4.86 6.84
C LEU A 176 25.54 5.15 7.84
N THR A 177 25.92 4.17 8.68
CA THR A 177 27.04 4.37 9.63
C THR A 177 28.38 4.53 8.92
N VAL A 178 28.66 3.76 7.86
CA VAL A 178 29.90 3.87 7.09
C VAL A 178 29.97 5.22 6.36
N ALA A 179 28.87 5.68 5.76
CA ALA A 179 28.83 6.98 5.09
C ALA A 179 29.12 8.14 6.07
N VAL A 180 28.54 8.11 7.27
CA VAL A 180 28.79 9.10 8.32
C VAL A 180 30.24 9.07 8.81
N CYS A 181 30.82 7.88 9.01
CA CYS A 181 32.23 7.75 9.42
C CYS A 181 33.20 8.28 8.34
N VAL A 182 32.96 7.97 7.06
CA VAL A 182 33.79 8.47 5.96
C VAL A 182 33.70 9.99 5.89
N LEU A 183 32.49 10.56 5.99
CA LEU A 183 32.29 12.01 6.01
C LEU A 183 33.07 12.67 7.17
N ALA A 184 32.95 12.13 8.39
CA ALA A 184 33.65 12.66 9.56
C ALA A 184 35.18 12.60 9.42
N VAL A 185 35.73 11.51 8.87
CA VAL A 185 37.16 11.37 8.60
C VAL A 185 37.63 12.39 7.56
N THR A 186 36.87 12.58 6.48
CA THR A 186 37.24 13.56 5.44
C THR A 186 37.24 14.99 5.98
N LEU A 187 36.27 15.35 6.84
CA LEU A 187 36.19 16.66 7.48
C LEU A 187 37.35 16.89 8.45
N ALA A 188 37.71 15.89 9.26
CA ALA A 188 38.85 15.97 10.17
C ALA A 188 40.18 16.10 9.44
N VAL A 189 40.38 15.33 8.36
CA VAL A 189 41.58 15.40 7.51
C VAL A 189 41.69 16.76 6.83
N ALA A 190 40.58 17.28 6.29
CA ALA A 190 40.56 18.62 5.68
C ALA A 190 40.90 19.73 6.71
N LEU A 191 40.41 19.62 7.95
CA LEU A 191 40.69 20.58 9.01
C LEU A 191 42.18 20.57 9.42
N VAL A 192 42.78 19.39 9.53
CA VAL A 192 44.22 19.24 9.85
C VAL A 192 45.10 19.76 8.72
N LEU A 193 44.76 19.45 7.46
CA LEU A 193 45.47 19.97 6.30
C LEU A 193 45.43 21.50 6.25
N ALA A 194 44.26 22.10 6.46
CA ALA A 194 44.11 23.56 6.50
C ALA A 194 44.94 24.21 7.62
N ALA A 195 45.06 23.57 8.79
CA ALA A 195 45.85 24.07 9.92
C ALA A 195 47.37 23.95 9.72
N VAL A 196 47.84 23.00 8.88
CA VAL A 196 49.27 22.80 8.59
C VAL A 196 49.76 23.72 7.46
N THR A 197 48.85 24.14 6.56
CA THR A 197 49.18 25.02 5.42
C THR A 197 48.92 26.51 5.68
N GLY A 198 48.38 26.87 6.85
CA GLY A 198 48.05 28.24 7.25
C GLY A 198 49.09 28.90 8.15
#